data_AF-A0A957X123-F1
#
_entry.id   AF-A0A957X123-F1
#
_cell.length_a   1.000
_cell.length_b   1.000
_cell.length_c   1.000
_cell.angle_alpha   90.00
_cell.angle_beta   90.00
_cell.angle_gamma   90.00
#
_symmetry.space_group_name_H-M   'P 1'
#
loop_
_entity.id
_entity.type
_entity.pdbx_description
1 polymer ?
#
loop_
_entity_poly.entity_id
_entity_poly.type
_entity_poly.pdbx_seq_one_letter_code
_entity_poly.pdbx_strand_id
1 'polypeptide(L)'
;MGIEPPVITTVAPDYVIGTAKANATVEVYSDPGDSGQRLLTTVPATVNEQRLEAAGGDQSATGADAGNRQEQQLFAYSLTDLEGQTYLGAVTADADGVWNFSLPANQDPELISVLAIDSEGNSSAFSGSLKGGGATSYEIALDDNGQTTIRVSGLDSIVTLQDIAANLGNGALLQDLGNGVWLLNANLYLEIGVTLNLDAADGISELRLRSAPTTSQSSNVHAANTAGSSAIDYSSFVYIRSYNGEINIDGIKVVSWDPQANDYDRDPFNGRAYLLAKYDAVMNIRNAEIGHLGSDDGESYGLTWRDVNDSATPDLLRTRVTGEVVNSQIHHNYYGIYTFQASNMLFRNNRFYENVRYGFDPHDFSHDFLVEGNEAYNNGAHGFILSRGCNNFVLRNN
;
A
#
# COMPACT_ATOMS: atom_id res chain seq x y z
N MET A 1 17.38 8.23 -13.34
CA MET A 1 16.88 8.05 -14.73
C MET A 1 16.71 6.56 -14.91
N GLY A 2 15.47 6.09 -14.99
CA GLY A 2 15.15 4.67 -15.00
C GLY A 2 15.58 4.00 -16.32
N ILE A 3 15.79 2.69 -16.26
CA ILE A 3 15.96 1.85 -17.44
C ILE A 3 14.60 1.51 -18.04
N GLU A 4 14.54 1.31 -19.36
CA GLU A 4 13.28 0.95 -20.03
C GLU A 4 12.77 -0.42 -19.58
N PRO A 5 11.46 -0.56 -19.29
CA PRO A 5 10.86 -1.86 -19.00
C PRO A 5 11.08 -2.87 -20.12
N PRO A 6 11.22 -4.17 -19.81
CA PRO A 6 11.16 -5.22 -20.83
C PRO A 6 9.83 -5.15 -21.61
N VAL A 7 9.74 -5.82 -22.76
CA VAL A 7 8.49 -5.98 -23.51
C VAL A 7 8.28 -7.45 -23.77
N ILE A 8 7.17 -8.02 -23.30
CA ILE A 8 6.78 -9.39 -23.65
C ILE A 8 6.26 -9.41 -25.08
N THR A 9 6.97 -10.09 -25.98
CA THR A 9 6.62 -10.18 -27.41
C THR A 9 5.89 -11.48 -27.75
N THR A 10 6.08 -12.53 -26.94
CA THR A 10 5.45 -13.84 -27.15
C THR A 10 5.00 -14.42 -25.83
N VAL A 11 3.77 -14.91 -25.81
CA VAL A 11 3.12 -15.56 -24.67
C VAL A 11 2.75 -16.98 -25.10
N ALA A 12 3.27 -17.98 -24.39
CA ALA A 12 2.99 -19.39 -24.63
C ALA A 12 2.67 -20.11 -23.30
N PRO A 13 2.00 -21.27 -23.31
CA PRO A 13 1.58 -21.98 -22.09
C PRO A 13 2.69 -22.29 -21.10
N ASP A 14 3.93 -22.45 -21.59
CA ASP A 14 5.09 -22.91 -20.83
C ASP A 14 6.29 -21.96 -20.92
N TYR A 15 6.17 -20.83 -21.61
CA TYR A 15 7.24 -19.82 -21.67
C TYR A 15 6.74 -18.43 -22.09
N VAL A 16 7.54 -17.43 -21.76
CA VAL A 16 7.41 -16.05 -22.25
C VAL A 16 8.72 -15.60 -22.90
N ILE A 17 8.61 -14.85 -24.00
CA ILE A 17 9.76 -14.25 -24.70
C ILE A 17 9.52 -12.75 -24.76
N GLY A 18 10.59 -11.98 -24.64
CA GLY A 18 10.52 -10.55 -24.84
C GLY A 18 11.84 -9.91 -25.22
N THR A 19 11.81 -8.59 -25.22
CA THR A 19 13.00 -7.74 -25.40
C THR A 19 13.27 -6.92 -24.15
N ALA A 20 14.53 -6.61 -23.88
CA ALA A 20 14.99 -5.69 -22.84
C ALA A 20 16.31 -5.04 -23.27
N LYS A 21 16.86 -4.13 -22.45
CA LYS A 21 18.23 -3.63 -22.65
C LYS A 21 19.21 -4.81 -22.70
N ALA A 22 20.10 -4.83 -23.69
CA ALA A 22 21.07 -5.92 -23.86
C ALA A 22 21.90 -6.15 -22.58
N ASN A 23 22.05 -7.43 -22.20
CA ASN A 23 22.69 -7.87 -20.96
C ASN A 23 22.01 -7.45 -19.65
N ALA A 24 20.79 -6.88 -19.68
CA ALA A 24 20.02 -6.65 -18.46
C ALA A 24 19.50 -7.99 -17.89
N THR A 25 19.39 -8.05 -16.57
CA THR A 25 18.68 -9.14 -15.90
C THR A 25 17.20 -8.84 -15.94
N VAL A 26 16.41 -9.75 -16.47
CA VAL A 26 14.94 -9.69 -16.47
C VAL A 26 14.44 -10.60 -15.38
N GLU A 27 13.80 -10.03 -14.36
CA GLU A 27 13.09 -10.77 -13.33
C GLU A 27 11.66 -11.03 -13.81
N VAL A 28 11.15 -12.23 -13.58
CA VAL A 28 9.85 -12.71 -14.04
C VAL A 28 8.99 -13.08 -12.84
N TYR A 29 7.75 -12.60 -12.86
CA TYR A 29 6.80 -12.71 -11.78
C TYR A 29 5.46 -13.23 -12.31
N SER A 30 4.76 -13.97 -11.46
CA SER A 30 3.37 -14.34 -11.65
C SER A 30 2.49 -13.34 -10.94
N ASP A 31 1.56 -12.76 -11.68
CA ASP A 31 0.52 -11.89 -11.16
C ASP A 31 -0.61 -12.76 -10.61
N PRO A 32 -1.20 -12.41 -9.44
CA PRO A 32 -2.31 -13.15 -8.88
C PRO A 32 -3.58 -12.85 -9.68
N GLY A 33 -3.73 -13.43 -10.87
CA GLY A 33 -4.97 -13.32 -11.65
C GLY A 33 -5.94 -14.48 -11.41
N ASP A 34 -6.02 -14.96 -10.17
CA ASP A 34 -7.15 -15.77 -9.71
C ASP A 34 -7.60 -15.35 -8.31
N SER A 35 -8.89 -15.57 -8.04
CA SER A 35 -9.63 -15.07 -6.87
C SER A 35 -9.02 -15.49 -5.51
N GLY A 36 -8.97 -14.55 -4.57
CA GLY A 36 -8.69 -14.71 -3.14
C GLY A 36 -8.67 -16.14 -2.58
N GLN A 37 -7.49 -16.76 -2.58
CA GLN A 37 -7.21 -17.96 -1.80
C GLN A 37 -5.90 -17.86 -1.04
N ARG A 38 -6.03 -17.82 0.30
CA ARG A 38 -4.97 -18.20 1.24
C ARG A 38 -4.48 -19.61 0.93
N LEU A 39 -3.26 -19.74 0.43
CA LEU A 39 -2.49 -20.99 0.51
C LEU A 39 -1.84 -21.08 1.91
N LEU A 40 -2.65 -21.36 2.94
CA LEU A 40 -2.10 -21.81 4.23
C LEU A 40 -1.96 -23.33 4.21
N THR A 41 -0.72 -23.81 4.29
CA THR A 41 -0.45 -25.00 5.09
C THR A 41 0.13 -24.54 6.42
N THR A 42 -0.55 -24.93 7.49
CA THR A 42 -0.22 -24.72 8.90
C THR A 42 1.26 -24.97 9.22
N VAL A 43 1.92 -23.96 9.81
CA VAL A 43 3.07 -24.19 10.71
C VAL A 43 2.53 -24.12 12.16
N PRO A 44 2.81 -25.11 13.03
CA PRO A 44 2.31 -25.11 14.39
C PRO A 44 2.93 -23.97 15.21
N ALA A 45 2.08 -23.22 15.90
CA ALA A 45 2.47 -22.17 16.82
C ALA A 45 3.16 -22.74 18.06
N THR A 46 4.38 -22.28 18.36
CA THR A 46 4.90 -22.14 19.73
C THR A 46 6.02 -21.11 19.76
N VAL A 47 5.73 -19.87 20.17
CA VAL A 47 6.53 -19.11 21.14
C VAL A 47 5.57 -18.15 21.89
N ASN A 48 5.56 -18.24 23.22
CA ASN A 48 4.77 -17.38 24.11
C ASN A 48 5.40 -15.98 24.22
N GLU A 49 4.60 -14.92 24.04
CA GLU A 49 4.99 -13.55 24.40
C GLU A 49 4.21 -13.09 25.64
N GLN A 50 4.93 -12.77 26.72
CA GLN A 50 4.41 -11.99 27.84
C GLN A 50 4.62 -10.50 27.55
N ARG A 51 3.51 -9.77 27.48
CA ARG A 51 3.40 -8.30 27.38
C ARG A 51 4.16 -7.57 28.49
N LEU A 52 4.71 -6.40 28.15
CA LEU A 52 4.89 -5.30 29.10
C LEU A 52 3.90 -4.18 28.76
N GLU A 53 2.85 -4.09 29.57
CA GLU A 53 2.09 -2.87 29.78
C GLU A 53 2.88 -1.95 30.70
N ALA A 54 2.98 -0.66 30.38
CA ALA A 54 3.09 0.37 31.41
C ALA A 54 2.56 1.70 30.89
N ALA A 55 1.37 2.03 31.39
CA ALA A 55 0.73 3.34 31.35
C ALA A 55 1.52 4.40 32.12
N GLY A 56 1.13 5.66 31.93
CA GLY A 56 1.67 6.81 32.65
C GLY A 56 1.61 6.70 34.18
N GLY A 57 2.63 7.25 34.82
CA GLY A 57 2.73 7.46 36.25
C GLY A 57 3.98 8.27 36.56
N ASP A 58 3.79 9.48 37.07
CA ASP A 58 4.81 10.30 37.74
C ASP A 58 5.49 9.47 38.84
N GLN A 59 6.83 9.47 38.92
CA GLN A 59 7.62 9.67 40.15
C GLN A 59 9.12 9.80 39.84
N SER A 60 9.69 10.86 40.42
CA SER A 60 11.11 11.07 40.69
C SER A 60 11.85 9.82 41.21
N ALA A 61 12.94 9.42 40.55
CA ALA A 61 14.01 8.65 41.19
C ALA A 61 15.37 9.01 40.58
N THR A 62 16.27 9.40 41.47
CA THR A 62 17.65 9.82 41.26
C THR A 62 18.58 8.65 40.93
N GLY A 63 19.51 8.87 40.01
CA GLY A 63 20.87 8.32 40.08
C GLY A 63 21.11 6.91 39.53
N ALA A 64 21.96 6.88 38.51
CA ALA A 64 22.92 5.81 38.16
C ALA A 64 22.35 4.43 37.78
N ASP A 65 22.03 4.24 36.50
CA ASP A 65 22.69 3.22 35.67
C ASP A 65 22.39 3.47 34.17
N ALA A 66 23.21 4.33 33.56
CA ALA A 66 23.26 4.45 32.11
C ALA A 66 24.21 3.37 31.60
N GLY A 67 23.68 2.17 31.36
CA GLY A 67 24.45 1.03 30.85
C GLY A 67 23.58 0.12 30.00
N ASN A 68 23.78 0.18 28.68
CA ASN A 68 23.47 -0.85 27.67
C ASN A 68 22.32 -1.82 28.01
N ARG A 69 21.08 -1.40 27.78
CA ARG A 69 20.02 -2.34 27.36
C ARG A 69 19.86 -2.20 25.85
N GLN A 70 20.68 -2.94 25.11
CA GLN A 70 20.34 -3.28 23.73
C GLN A 70 19.13 -4.21 23.79
N GLU A 71 17.94 -3.63 23.72
CA GLU A 71 16.73 -4.38 23.38
C GLU A 71 16.83 -4.78 21.91
N GLN A 72 17.47 -5.91 21.63
CA GLN A 72 17.19 -6.67 20.41
C GLN A 72 15.80 -7.28 20.57
N GLN A 73 14.75 -6.48 20.35
CA GLN A 73 13.41 -7.00 20.12
C GLN A 73 13.42 -7.66 18.74
N LEU A 74 13.68 -8.97 18.71
CA LEU A 74 13.45 -9.84 17.56
C LEU A 74 11.95 -9.94 17.35
N PHE A 75 11.38 -8.97 16.62
CA PHE A 75 10.06 -9.14 16.01
C PHE A 75 10.21 -10.17 14.90
N ALA A 76 9.87 -11.42 15.19
CA ALA A 76 9.67 -12.43 14.17
C ALA A 76 8.34 -12.11 13.47
N TYR A 77 8.38 -11.23 12.48
CA TYR A 77 7.29 -11.12 11.52
C TYR A 77 7.22 -12.45 10.76
N SER A 78 6.25 -13.29 11.10
CA SER A 78 5.86 -14.40 10.24
C SER A 78 5.14 -13.80 9.04
N LEU A 79 5.92 -13.31 8.07
CA LEU A 79 5.40 -12.86 6.77
C LEU A 79 4.84 -14.09 6.04
N THR A 80 3.52 -14.25 6.06
CA THR A 80 2.81 -15.13 5.11
C THR A 80 2.15 -14.31 4.00
N ASP A 81 2.65 -13.10 3.76
CA ASP A 81 2.11 -12.14 2.79
C ASP A 81 2.59 -12.51 1.36
N LEU A 82 2.07 -13.62 0.81
CA LEU A 82 2.15 -13.99 -0.60
C LEU A 82 1.18 -13.17 -1.47
N GLU A 83 1.06 -11.87 -1.23
CA GLU A 83 0.08 -11.03 -1.93
C GLU A 83 0.75 -9.88 -2.68
N GLY A 84 1.11 -10.13 -3.95
CA GLY A 84 1.19 -9.08 -4.95
C GLY A 84 2.17 -9.27 -6.11
N GLN A 85 2.86 -10.41 -6.16
CA GLN A 85 3.49 -11.03 -7.33
C GLN A 85 4.36 -12.19 -6.81
N THR A 86 4.29 -13.37 -7.43
CA THR A 86 5.18 -14.49 -7.07
C THR A 86 6.40 -14.46 -7.96
N TYR A 87 7.59 -14.23 -7.40
CA TYR A 87 8.84 -14.33 -8.16
C TYR A 87 9.00 -15.75 -8.72
N LEU A 88 9.09 -15.86 -10.04
CA LEU A 88 9.25 -17.14 -10.75
C LEU A 88 10.71 -17.43 -11.06
N GLY A 89 11.52 -16.39 -11.24
CA GLY A 89 12.94 -16.49 -11.57
C GLY A 89 13.44 -15.31 -12.37
N ALA A 90 14.69 -15.39 -12.84
CA ALA A 90 15.30 -14.36 -13.66
C ALA A 90 16.07 -14.97 -14.83
N VAL A 91 16.19 -14.19 -15.91
CA VAL A 91 16.97 -14.52 -17.10
C VAL A 91 17.71 -13.29 -17.60
N THR A 92 18.92 -13.44 -18.13
CA THR A 92 19.66 -12.33 -18.74
C THR A 92 19.29 -12.20 -20.21
N ALA A 93 18.94 -10.99 -20.65
CA ALA A 93 18.75 -10.68 -22.06
C ALA A 93 20.09 -10.80 -22.81
N ASP A 94 20.06 -11.38 -24.01
CA ASP A 94 21.26 -11.59 -24.82
C ASP A 94 21.82 -10.27 -25.40
N ALA A 95 22.87 -10.39 -26.24
CA ALA A 95 23.52 -9.24 -26.87
C ALA A 95 22.61 -8.45 -27.82
N ASP A 96 21.56 -9.09 -28.33
CA ASP A 96 20.53 -8.48 -29.19
C ASP A 96 19.32 -7.98 -28.36
N GLY A 97 19.36 -8.17 -27.04
CA GLY A 97 18.31 -7.75 -26.10
C GLY A 97 17.16 -8.74 -25.98
N VAL A 98 17.29 -9.96 -26.50
CA VAL A 98 16.23 -10.98 -26.45
C VAL A 98 16.37 -11.81 -25.18
N TRP A 99 15.25 -12.07 -24.50
CA TRP A 99 15.19 -12.95 -23.34
C TRP A 99 14.08 -13.99 -23.50
N ASN A 100 14.26 -15.16 -22.90
CA ASN A 100 13.31 -16.27 -22.92
C ASN A 100 13.28 -16.92 -21.54
N PHE A 101 12.10 -17.02 -20.94
CA PHE A 101 11.90 -17.61 -19.63
C PHE A 101 10.88 -18.75 -19.69
N SER A 102 11.28 -19.94 -19.24
CA SER A 102 10.38 -21.08 -19.10
C SER A 102 9.54 -20.94 -17.84
N LEU A 103 8.22 -20.95 -17.99
CA LEU A 103 7.30 -20.83 -16.87
C LEU A 103 7.18 -22.17 -16.11
N PRO A 104 7.14 -22.14 -14.77
CA PRO A 104 6.76 -23.31 -13.98
C PRO A 104 5.37 -23.83 -14.36
N ALA A 105 5.09 -25.10 -14.04
CA ALA A 105 3.76 -25.67 -14.25
C ALA A 105 2.69 -24.90 -13.46
N ASN A 106 1.49 -24.78 -14.03
CA ASN A 106 0.32 -24.08 -13.46
C ASN A 106 0.45 -22.55 -13.36
N GLN A 107 1.34 -21.92 -14.12
CA GLN A 107 1.31 -20.47 -14.32
C GLN A 107 0.34 -20.13 -15.46
N ASP A 108 -0.41 -19.04 -15.31
CA ASP A 108 -1.13 -18.44 -16.41
C ASP A 108 -0.18 -17.47 -17.13
N PRO A 109 0.20 -17.76 -18.40
CA PRO A 109 1.13 -16.90 -19.13
C PRO A 109 0.51 -15.53 -19.48
N GLU A 110 -0.81 -15.36 -19.36
CA GLU A 110 -1.52 -14.07 -19.49
C GLU A 110 -1.42 -13.19 -18.23
N LEU A 111 -0.85 -13.72 -17.14
CA LEU A 111 -0.71 -13.08 -15.83
C LEU A 111 0.76 -13.03 -15.42
N ILE A 112 1.61 -12.60 -16.36
CA ILE A 112 3.05 -12.51 -16.14
C ILE A 112 3.47 -11.06 -16.23
N SER A 113 4.20 -10.62 -15.20
CA SER A 113 4.89 -9.33 -15.17
C SER A 113 6.40 -9.52 -15.11
N VAL A 114 7.13 -8.56 -15.68
CA VAL A 114 8.59 -8.57 -15.77
C VAL A 114 9.17 -7.19 -15.50
N LEU A 115 10.33 -7.12 -14.85
CA LEU A 115 11.14 -5.90 -14.76
C LEU A 115 12.58 -6.19 -15.20
N ALA A 116 13.29 -5.17 -15.66
CA ALA A 116 14.72 -5.22 -15.97
C ALA A 116 15.55 -4.66 -14.81
N ILE A 117 16.79 -5.15 -14.68
CA ILE A 117 17.85 -4.63 -13.81
C ILE A 117 19.13 -4.48 -14.63
N ASP A 118 19.76 -3.30 -14.63
CA ASP A 118 21.02 -3.07 -15.33
C ASP A 118 22.26 -3.48 -14.52
N SER A 119 23.45 -3.32 -15.13
CA SER A 119 24.74 -3.62 -14.51
C SER A 119 25.08 -2.75 -13.30
N GLU A 120 24.39 -1.62 -13.15
CA GLU A 120 24.55 -0.70 -12.03
C GLU A 120 23.55 -0.98 -10.90
N GLY A 121 22.63 -1.95 -11.08
CA GLY A 121 21.61 -2.34 -10.12
C GLY A 121 20.35 -1.47 -10.15
N ASN A 122 20.18 -0.63 -11.18
CA ASN A 122 18.95 0.14 -11.34
C ASN A 122 17.86 -0.74 -11.95
N SER A 123 16.64 -0.63 -11.43
CA SER A 123 15.46 -1.36 -11.93
C SER A 123 14.60 -0.51 -12.88
N SER A 124 13.91 -1.16 -13.81
CA SER A 124 12.80 -0.58 -14.58
C SER A 124 11.49 -0.68 -13.81
N ALA A 125 10.44 0.00 -14.29
CA ALA A 125 9.07 -0.39 -13.97
C ALA A 125 8.76 -1.79 -14.53
N PHE A 126 7.69 -2.40 -14.04
CA PHE A 126 7.16 -3.65 -14.57
C PHE A 126 6.48 -3.48 -15.94
N SER A 127 6.42 -4.56 -16.74
CA SER A 127 5.57 -4.71 -17.93
C SER A 127 4.96 -6.12 -17.98
N GLY A 128 3.87 -6.34 -18.74
CA GLY A 128 3.14 -7.62 -18.72
C GLY A 128 2.59 -8.13 -20.06
N SER A 129 1.96 -9.31 -20.04
CA SER A 129 1.37 -9.97 -21.21
C SER A 129 -0.09 -9.52 -21.46
N LEU A 130 -0.45 -9.29 -22.73
CA LEU A 130 -1.69 -8.77 -23.37
C LEU A 130 -3.05 -8.61 -22.63
N LYS A 131 -3.34 -9.24 -21.48
CA LYS A 131 -4.41 -8.79 -20.56
C LYS A 131 -3.93 -7.72 -19.58
N GLY A 132 -2.63 -7.69 -19.28
CA GLY A 132 -1.92 -6.56 -18.70
C GLY A 132 -1.28 -5.67 -19.77
N GLY A 133 -2.00 -5.25 -20.84
CA GLY A 133 -1.32 -4.54 -21.94
C GLY A 133 -2.09 -3.92 -23.11
N GLY A 134 -3.39 -3.57 -23.00
CA GLY A 134 -3.96 -2.76 -24.10
C GLY A 134 -5.37 -2.21 -23.97
N ALA A 135 -6.21 -2.78 -23.12
CA ALA A 135 -7.52 -2.22 -22.82
C ALA A 135 -7.72 -2.19 -21.31
N THR A 136 -8.14 -1.04 -20.80
CA THR A 136 -8.52 -0.91 -19.40
C THR A 136 -9.76 -1.78 -19.12
N SER A 137 -9.69 -2.62 -18.10
CA SER A 137 -10.82 -3.43 -17.63
C SER A 137 -11.27 -2.99 -16.24
N TYR A 138 -12.55 -3.19 -15.96
CA TYR A 138 -13.20 -2.86 -14.70
C TYR A 138 -14.02 -4.06 -14.27
N GLU A 139 -13.60 -4.74 -13.22
CA GLU A 139 -14.20 -5.99 -12.78
C GLU A 139 -14.67 -5.90 -11.33
N ILE A 140 -15.74 -6.63 -11.01
CA ILE A 140 -16.21 -6.81 -9.64
C ILE A 140 -15.82 -8.21 -9.21
N ALA A 141 -14.93 -8.30 -8.23
CA ALA A 141 -14.43 -9.55 -7.67
C ALA A 141 -14.55 -9.56 -6.15
N LEU A 142 -14.25 -10.70 -5.53
CA LEU A 142 -14.05 -10.80 -4.08
C LEU A 142 -12.55 -10.76 -3.77
N ASP A 143 -12.17 -10.09 -2.69
CA ASP A 143 -10.81 -10.19 -2.14
C ASP A 143 -10.65 -11.41 -1.23
N ASP A 144 -9.45 -11.58 -0.67
CA ASP A 144 -9.06 -12.68 0.22
C ASP A 144 -9.89 -12.77 1.51
N ASN A 145 -10.56 -11.67 1.87
CA ASN A 145 -11.48 -11.60 3.00
C ASN A 145 -12.95 -11.72 2.56
N GLY A 146 -13.21 -12.06 1.29
CA GLY A 146 -14.55 -12.23 0.73
C GLY A 146 -15.30 -10.92 0.50
N GLN A 147 -14.62 -9.78 0.45
CA GLN A 147 -15.26 -8.46 0.25
C GLN A 147 -15.34 -8.08 -1.22
N THR A 148 -16.46 -7.45 -1.57
CA THR A 148 -16.67 -6.88 -2.90
C THR A 148 -15.60 -5.82 -3.20
N THR A 149 -14.89 -6.05 -4.30
CA THR A 149 -13.75 -5.26 -4.75
C THR A 149 -13.92 -4.91 -6.22
N ILE A 150 -13.80 -3.63 -6.53
CA ILE A 150 -13.62 -3.10 -7.88
C ILE A 150 -12.15 -3.30 -8.23
N ARG A 151 -11.86 -4.11 -9.24
CA ARG A 151 -10.53 -4.28 -9.80
C ARG A 151 -10.42 -3.47 -11.08
N VAL A 152 -9.35 -2.69 -11.17
CA VAL A 152 -8.99 -1.97 -12.40
C VAL A 152 -7.68 -2.52 -12.91
N SER A 153 -7.69 -2.99 -14.16
CA SER A 153 -6.53 -3.56 -14.81
C SER A 153 -6.27 -2.89 -16.15
N GLY A 154 -5.05 -3.05 -16.66
CA GLY A 154 -4.61 -2.53 -17.94
C GLY A 154 -3.35 -1.70 -17.77
N LEU A 155 -2.22 -2.26 -18.19
CA LEU A 155 -0.92 -1.59 -18.12
C LEU A 155 -0.99 -0.20 -18.78
N ASP A 156 -0.40 0.78 -18.12
CA ASP A 156 -0.39 2.19 -18.50
C ASP A 156 -1.78 2.85 -18.59
N SER A 157 -2.82 2.21 -18.06
CA SER A 157 -4.16 2.81 -18.03
C SER A 157 -4.17 3.97 -17.06
N ILE A 158 -4.67 5.12 -17.52
CA ILE A 158 -4.95 6.28 -16.68
C ILE A 158 -6.45 6.37 -16.53
N VAL A 159 -6.95 6.30 -15.30
CA VAL A 159 -8.38 6.25 -14.99
C VAL A 159 -8.78 7.31 -13.96
N THR A 160 -10.01 7.78 -14.06
CA THR A 160 -10.69 8.63 -13.08
C THR A 160 -11.84 7.87 -12.40
N LEU A 161 -12.46 8.47 -11.38
CA LEU A 161 -13.70 7.92 -10.80
C LEU A 161 -14.83 7.84 -11.82
N GLN A 162 -14.90 8.81 -12.73
CA GLN A 162 -15.88 8.86 -13.82
C GLN A 162 -15.69 7.70 -14.79
N ASP A 163 -14.44 7.37 -15.16
CA ASP A 163 -14.15 6.23 -16.03
C ASP A 163 -14.56 4.91 -15.39
N ILE A 164 -14.23 4.73 -14.10
CA ILE A 164 -14.64 3.54 -13.35
C ILE A 164 -16.17 3.45 -13.29
N ALA A 165 -16.84 4.52 -12.86
CA ALA A 165 -18.30 4.52 -12.71
C ALA A 165 -19.05 4.26 -14.04
N ALA A 166 -18.53 4.78 -15.16
CA ALA A 166 -19.11 4.58 -16.48
C ALA A 166 -19.00 3.13 -16.98
N ASN A 167 -17.95 2.41 -16.58
CA ASN A 167 -17.64 1.07 -17.10
C ASN A 167 -17.92 -0.08 -16.13
N LEU A 168 -18.09 0.19 -14.83
CA LEU A 168 -18.29 -0.84 -13.80
C LEU A 168 -19.62 -1.61 -13.93
N GLY A 169 -20.63 -1.01 -14.55
CA GLY A 169 -21.97 -1.60 -14.68
C GLY A 169 -22.76 -1.70 -13.37
N ASN A 170 -22.23 -1.19 -12.24
CA ASN A 170 -22.90 -1.14 -10.94
C ASN A 170 -22.60 0.16 -10.18
N GLY A 171 -23.42 1.18 -10.41
CA GLY A 171 -23.28 2.50 -9.76
C GLY A 171 -23.48 2.49 -8.24
N ALA A 172 -23.95 1.40 -7.62
CA ALA A 172 -24.07 1.35 -6.16
C ALA A 172 -22.70 1.27 -5.46
N LEU A 173 -21.69 0.71 -6.14
CA LEU A 173 -20.36 0.49 -5.58
C LEU A 173 -19.47 1.74 -5.64
N LEU A 174 -19.72 2.63 -6.60
CA LEU A 174 -19.10 3.94 -6.72
C LEU A 174 -20.17 4.95 -7.14
N GLN A 175 -20.59 5.79 -6.19
CA GLN A 175 -21.72 6.71 -6.35
C GLN A 175 -21.23 8.14 -6.53
N ASP A 176 -21.66 8.79 -7.61
CA ASP A 176 -21.63 10.25 -7.72
C ASP A 176 -22.83 10.82 -6.93
N LEU A 177 -22.55 11.52 -5.84
CA LEU A 177 -23.56 12.17 -4.99
C LEU A 177 -23.89 13.59 -5.45
N GLY A 178 -23.28 14.05 -6.54
CA GLY A 178 -23.39 15.39 -7.07
C GLY A 178 -22.47 16.39 -6.37
N ASN A 179 -22.30 17.56 -7.01
CA ASN A 179 -21.45 18.65 -6.52
C ASN A 179 -20.00 18.25 -6.24
N GLY A 180 -19.46 17.26 -6.97
CA GLY A 180 -18.10 16.77 -6.80
C GLY A 180 -17.89 15.81 -5.63
N VAL A 181 -18.97 15.39 -4.95
CA VAL A 181 -18.88 14.42 -3.85
C VAL A 181 -19.09 13.01 -4.38
N TRP A 182 -18.13 12.13 -4.13
CA TRP A 182 -18.18 10.72 -4.49
C TRP A 182 -18.19 9.83 -3.26
N LEU A 183 -18.91 8.71 -3.31
CA LEU A 183 -18.91 7.67 -2.28
C LEU A 183 -18.47 6.33 -2.87
N LEU A 184 -17.34 5.83 -2.39
CA LEU A 184 -16.86 4.47 -2.67
C LEU A 184 -17.43 3.49 -1.63
N ASN A 185 -18.22 2.53 -2.07
CA ASN A 185 -18.88 1.52 -1.23
C ASN A 185 -18.29 0.11 -1.34
N ALA A 186 -17.38 -0.13 -2.28
CA ALA A 186 -16.60 -1.36 -2.42
C ALA A 186 -15.11 -1.05 -2.30
N ASN A 187 -14.29 -2.06 -2.02
CA ASN A 187 -12.85 -1.91 -2.13
C ASN A 187 -12.47 -1.50 -3.56
N LEU A 188 -11.42 -0.70 -3.73
CA LEU A 188 -10.84 -0.37 -5.02
C LEU A 188 -9.40 -0.86 -5.07
N TYR A 189 -9.11 -1.75 -6.01
CA TYR A 189 -7.80 -2.34 -6.22
C TYR A 189 -7.30 -2.01 -7.63
N LEU A 190 -6.13 -1.38 -7.68
CA LEU A 190 -5.43 -1.02 -8.91
C LEU A 190 -4.32 -2.05 -9.17
N GLU A 191 -4.40 -2.71 -10.31
CA GLU A 191 -3.36 -3.61 -10.77
C GLU A 191 -2.16 -2.85 -11.35
N ILE A 192 -1.15 -3.62 -11.76
CA ILE A 192 0.14 -3.11 -12.25
C ILE A 192 -0.06 -2.08 -13.37
N GLY A 193 0.66 -0.96 -13.24
CA GLY A 193 0.69 0.10 -14.24
C GLY A 193 -0.60 0.89 -14.37
N VAL A 194 -1.63 0.63 -13.57
CA VAL A 194 -2.83 1.46 -13.54
C VAL A 194 -2.55 2.72 -12.72
N THR A 195 -2.79 3.88 -13.33
CA THR A 195 -2.79 5.18 -12.69
C THR A 195 -4.22 5.62 -12.39
N LEU A 196 -4.55 5.82 -11.12
CA LEU A 196 -5.80 6.44 -10.68
C LEU A 196 -5.55 7.92 -10.38
N ASN A 197 -6.26 8.79 -11.11
CA ASN A 197 -6.28 10.22 -10.85
C ASN A 197 -7.55 10.62 -10.07
N LEU A 198 -7.33 11.22 -8.90
CA LEU A 198 -8.32 11.80 -8.01
C LEU A 198 -8.06 13.31 -7.92
N ASP A 199 -8.54 14.05 -8.92
CA ASP A 199 -8.19 15.45 -9.13
C ASP A 199 -9.41 16.38 -9.05
N ALA A 200 -9.25 17.54 -8.40
CA ALA A 200 -10.24 18.61 -8.42
C ALA A 200 -10.50 19.19 -9.81
N ALA A 201 -9.52 19.14 -10.71
CA ALA A 201 -9.67 19.49 -12.11
C ALA A 201 -10.69 18.60 -12.85
N ASP A 202 -10.85 17.34 -12.40
CA ASP A 202 -11.85 16.40 -12.90
C ASP A 202 -13.22 16.56 -12.21
N GLY A 203 -13.39 17.63 -11.43
CA GLY A 203 -14.64 17.99 -10.78
C GLY A 203 -14.89 17.27 -9.45
N ILE A 204 -13.88 16.61 -8.87
CA ILE A 204 -13.97 15.98 -7.56
C ILE A 204 -13.70 17.03 -6.48
N SER A 205 -14.56 17.15 -5.48
CA SER A 205 -14.30 17.96 -4.28
C SER A 205 -14.03 17.10 -3.06
N GLU A 206 -14.73 15.97 -2.94
CA GLU A 206 -14.66 15.08 -1.79
C GLU A 206 -14.85 13.62 -2.23
N LEU A 207 -13.93 12.75 -1.82
CA LEU A 207 -14.07 11.30 -1.93
C LEU A 207 -14.30 10.72 -0.53
N ARG A 208 -15.48 10.13 -0.34
CA ARG A 208 -15.88 9.41 0.86
C ARG A 208 -15.63 7.93 0.67
N LEU A 209 -14.85 7.34 1.56
CA LEU A 209 -14.63 5.91 1.64
C LEU A 209 -15.57 5.33 2.69
N ARG A 210 -16.48 4.43 2.30
CA ARG A 210 -17.41 3.80 3.25
C ARG A 210 -16.65 3.20 4.42
N SER A 211 -17.04 3.59 5.62
CA SER A 211 -16.56 3.09 6.91
C SER A 211 -17.74 3.13 7.87
N ALA A 212 -18.50 2.03 7.86
CA ALA A 212 -19.78 1.89 8.53
C ALA A 212 -19.70 0.65 9.45
N PRO A 213 -19.42 0.83 10.75
CA PRO A 213 -19.33 -0.28 11.69
C PRO A 213 -20.60 -1.12 11.64
N THR A 214 -20.46 -2.44 11.43
CA THR A 214 -21.62 -3.32 11.45
C THR A 214 -22.12 -3.43 12.89
N THR A 215 -23.41 -3.19 13.12
CA THR A 215 -24.03 -3.37 14.46
C THR A 215 -24.12 -4.84 14.90
N SER A 216 -23.49 -5.74 14.14
CA SER A 216 -23.67 -7.18 14.24
C SER A 216 -22.30 -7.84 14.21
N GLN A 217 -21.62 -7.85 15.36
CA GLN A 217 -20.55 -8.82 15.60
C GLN A 217 -21.14 -10.25 15.52
N SER A 218 -21.20 -10.78 14.30
CA SER A 218 -21.49 -12.18 14.07
C SER A 218 -20.19 -12.95 14.33
N SER A 219 -20.31 -14.00 15.12
CA SER A 219 -19.26 -14.75 15.79
C SER A 219 -18.29 -15.53 14.89
N ASN A 220 -18.12 -15.17 13.61
CA ASN A 220 -17.37 -15.94 12.62
C ASN A 220 -16.27 -15.17 11.86
N VAL A 221 -15.90 -13.95 12.26
CA VAL A 221 -14.73 -13.26 11.69
C VAL A 221 -13.47 -13.81 12.36
N HIS A 222 -12.51 -14.27 11.55
CA HIS A 222 -11.35 -15.06 11.94
C HIS A 222 -10.71 -14.69 13.28
N ALA A 223 -11.08 -15.46 14.31
CA ALA A 223 -10.37 -15.50 15.58
C ALA A 223 -9.00 -16.17 15.40
N ALA A 224 -7.95 -15.35 15.35
CA ALA A 224 -6.60 -15.72 15.81
C ALA A 224 -6.15 -14.72 16.89
N ASN A 225 -6.89 -14.74 18.00
CA ASN A 225 -6.47 -14.58 19.39
C ASN A 225 -5.17 -13.78 19.69
N THR A 226 -5.33 -12.56 20.22
CA THR A 226 -4.59 -12.08 21.41
C THR A 226 -5.49 -11.09 22.15
N ALA A 227 -5.69 -11.31 23.45
CA ALA A 227 -6.58 -10.51 24.28
C ALA A 227 -6.22 -9.00 24.21
N GLY A 228 -7.14 -8.19 23.69
CA GLY A 228 -7.08 -6.72 23.74
C GLY A 228 -7.27 -5.99 22.41
N SER A 229 -7.28 -6.66 21.25
CA SER A 229 -7.80 -6.06 20.01
C SER A 229 -9.27 -6.45 19.85
N SER A 230 -10.14 -5.46 19.65
CA SER A 230 -11.43 -5.73 19.02
C SER A 230 -11.13 -6.37 17.66
N ALA A 231 -11.75 -7.50 17.35
CA ALA A 231 -11.59 -8.10 16.03
C ALA A 231 -12.06 -7.08 14.98
N ILE A 232 -11.14 -6.62 14.13
CA ILE A 232 -11.46 -5.70 13.04
C ILE A 232 -12.43 -6.40 12.10
N ASP A 233 -13.58 -5.78 11.87
CA ASP A 233 -14.55 -6.25 10.89
C ASP A 233 -14.26 -5.60 9.56
N TYR A 234 -13.47 -6.27 8.72
CA TYR A 234 -13.09 -5.74 7.42
C TYR A 234 -14.28 -5.53 6.47
N SER A 235 -15.45 -6.13 6.74
CA SER A 235 -16.66 -5.83 5.95
C SER A 235 -17.23 -4.43 6.23
N SER A 236 -16.86 -3.84 7.35
CA SER A 236 -17.39 -2.55 7.80
C SER A 236 -16.79 -1.35 7.07
N PHE A 237 -15.63 -1.47 6.42
CA PHE A 237 -14.99 -0.38 5.69
C PHE A 237 -14.53 -0.79 4.29
N VAL A 238 -13.98 0.16 3.53
CA VAL A 238 -13.36 -0.08 2.23
C VAL A 238 -11.94 0.46 2.18
N TYR A 239 -11.15 0.01 1.21
CA TYR A 239 -9.83 0.57 0.93
C TYR A 239 -9.68 1.04 -0.51
N ILE A 240 -8.65 1.87 -0.75
CA ILE A 240 -8.02 2.01 -2.05
C ILE A 240 -6.61 1.43 -1.96
N ARG A 241 -6.31 0.43 -2.78
CA ARG A 241 -5.02 -0.26 -2.81
C ARG A 241 -4.45 -0.23 -4.21
N SER A 242 -3.14 -0.07 -4.31
CA SER A 242 -2.41 -0.25 -5.56
C SER A 242 -1.19 -1.12 -5.35
N TYR A 243 -1.04 -2.16 -6.17
CA TYR A 243 0.16 -2.99 -6.23
C TYR A 243 0.88 -2.70 -7.56
N ASN A 244 1.97 -1.95 -7.49
CA ASN A 244 2.75 -1.48 -8.65
C ASN A 244 1.99 -0.57 -9.65
N GLY A 245 0.94 0.11 -9.20
CA GLY A 245 0.29 1.18 -9.94
C GLY A 245 0.54 2.54 -9.31
N GLU A 246 -0.19 3.56 -9.76
CA GLU A 246 -0.05 4.93 -9.28
C GLU A 246 -1.39 5.47 -8.75
N ILE A 247 -1.35 6.14 -7.60
CA ILE A 247 -2.49 6.87 -7.04
C ILE A 247 -2.10 8.36 -6.96
N ASN A 248 -2.79 9.20 -7.73
CA ASN A 248 -2.62 10.65 -7.69
C ASN A 248 -3.83 11.30 -7.02
N ILE A 249 -3.58 12.13 -6.01
CA ILE A 249 -4.59 12.88 -5.28
C ILE A 249 -4.19 14.36 -5.33
N ASP A 250 -4.99 15.20 -5.99
CA ASP A 250 -4.71 16.64 -6.09
C ASP A 250 -5.96 17.49 -5.83
N GLY A 251 -5.87 18.37 -4.81
CA GLY A 251 -6.88 19.40 -4.58
C GLY A 251 -8.21 18.92 -4.00
N ILE A 252 -8.31 17.65 -3.57
CA ILE A 252 -9.54 17.05 -3.05
C ILE A 252 -9.47 16.74 -1.56
N LYS A 253 -10.64 16.50 -0.97
CA LYS A 253 -10.77 15.90 0.36
C LYS A 253 -10.98 14.38 0.29
N VAL A 254 -10.27 13.60 1.10
CA VAL A 254 -10.48 12.13 1.21
C VAL A 254 -10.71 11.75 2.67
N VAL A 255 -11.82 11.08 2.96
CA VAL A 255 -12.21 10.72 4.33
C VAL A 255 -12.83 9.33 4.44
N SER A 256 -12.69 8.70 5.61
CA SER A 256 -13.59 7.62 6.01
C SER A 256 -14.96 8.21 6.36
N TRP A 257 -16.03 7.55 5.94
CA TRP A 257 -17.38 8.08 6.04
C TRP A 257 -18.37 6.98 6.41
N ASP A 258 -19.14 7.20 7.48
CA ASP A 258 -20.27 6.36 7.84
C ASP A 258 -21.54 6.93 7.17
N PRO A 259 -22.09 6.26 6.14
CA PRO A 259 -23.30 6.75 5.48
C PRO A 259 -24.54 6.70 6.38
N GLN A 260 -24.54 5.88 7.44
CA GLN A 260 -25.65 5.80 8.39
C GLN A 260 -25.63 6.95 9.38
N ALA A 261 -24.46 7.28 9.93
CA ALA A 261 -24.27 8.45 10.79
C ALA A 261 -24.27 9.78 9.99
N ASN A 262 -23.99 9.70 8.69
CA ASN A 262 -23.77 10.84 7.81
C ASN A 262 -22.69 11.78 8.37
N ASP A 263 -21.57 11.18 8.78
CA ASP A 263 -20.42 11.84 9.38
C ASP A 263 -19.16 10.99 9.17
N TYR A 264 -17.99 11.51 9.52
CA TYR A 264 -16.74 10.75 9.49
C TYR A 264 -16.76 9.59 10.48
N ASP A 265 -16.07 8.51 10.13
CA ASP A 265 -15.83 7.42 11.08
C ASP A 265 -14.70 7.81 12.05
N ARG A 266 -15.07 7.95 13.33
CA ARG A 266 -14.17 8.41 14.40
C ARG A 266 -13.66 7.30 15.30
N ASP A 267 -14.08 6.06 15.09
CA ASP A 267 -13.65 4.93 15.92
C ASP A 267 -12.55 4.13 15.21
N PRO A 268 -11.26 4.35 15.51
CA PRO A 268 -10.18 3.60 14.87
C PRO A 268 -10.08 2.14 15.36
N PHE A 269 -10.79 1.76 16.43
CA PHE A 269 -10.62 0.45 17.08
C PHE A 269 -11.48 -0.65 16.45
N ASN A 270 -12.45 -0.30 15.62
CA ASN A 270 -13.28 -1.26 14.88
C ASN A 270 -12.84 -1.42 13.41
N GLY A 271 -11.84 -0.65 12.99
CA GLY A 271 -11.32 -0.61 11.62
C GLY A 271 -11.89 0.57 10.84
N ARG A 272 -11.03 1.28 10.09
CA ARG A 272 -11.46 2.38 9.22
C ARG A 272 -10.90 2.24 7.83
N ALA A 273 -11.57 2.89 6.88
CA ALA A 273 -11.07 2.99 5.52
C ALA A 273 -9.64 3.56 5.46
N TYR A 274 -8.85 3.14 4.46
CA TYR A 274 -7.44 3.52 4.33
C TYR A 274 -6.96 3.48 2.87
N LEU A 275 -5.78 4.04 2.62
CA LEU A 275 -5.08 3.98 1.34
C LEU A 275 -3.73 3.28 1.50
N LEU A 276 -3.38 2.46 0.50
CA LEU A 276 -2.13 1.70 0.48
C LEU A 276 -1.53 1.67 -0.92
N ALA A 277 -0.28 2.13 -1.03
CA ALA A 277 0.62 1.87 -2.14
C ALA A 277 1.61 0.78 -1.74
N LYS A 278 1.66 -0.31 -2.50
CA LYS A 278 2.50 -1.47 -2.20
C LYS A 278 3.44 -1.85 -3.35
N TYR A 279 4.60 -2.40 -3.00
CA TYR A 279 5.64 -2.90 -3.93
C TYR A 279 6.30 -1.79 -4.76
N ASP A 280 6.09 -1.73 -6.07
CA ASP A 280 6.58 -0.66 -6.94
C ASP A 280 5.54 0.43 -7.18
N ALA A 281 4.56 0.55 -6.27
CA ALA A 281 3.51 1.53 -6.40
C ALA A 281 3.99 2.95 -6.05
N VAL A 282 3.33 3.92 -6.67
CA VAL A 282 3.50 5.34 -6.39
C VAL A 282 2.21 5.89 -5.78
N MET A 283 2.31 6.67 -4.72
CA MET A 283 1.17 7.47 -4.25
C MET A 283 1.58 8.91 -4.00
N ASN A 284 0.98 9.82 -4.75
CA ASN A 284 1.25 11.26 -4.72
C ASN A 284 0.03 12.01 -4.18
N ILE A 285 0.26 12.88 -3.20
CA ILE A 285 -0.77 13.67 -2.52
C ILE A 285 -0.37 15.14 -2.56
N ARG A 286 -1.20 15.97 -3.18
CA ARG A 286 -0.94 17.39 -3.40
C ARG A 286 -2.16 18.22 -3.04
N ASN A 287 -1.95 19.33 -2.33
CA ASN A 287 -3.00 20.32 -2.04
C ASN A 287 -4.29 19.72 -1.44
N ALA A 288 -4.17 18.59 -0.73
CA ALA A 288 -5.31 17.76 -0.34
C ALA A 288 -5.59 17.84 1.17
N GLU A 289 -6.82 17.50 1.56
CA GLU A 289 -7.20 17.23 2.95
C GLU A 289 -7.51 15.75 3.10
N ILE A 290 -6.77 15.04 3.93
CA ILE A 290 -6.98 13.61 4.16
C ILE A 290 -7.15 13.38 5.65
N GLY A 291 -8.26 12.73 6.03
CA GLY A 291 -8.49 12.49 7.43
C GLY A 291 -9.42 11.35 7.79
N HIS A 292 -9.39 11.03 9.08
CA HIS A 292 -10.19 9.96 9.68
C HIS A 292 -9.89 8.54 9.15
N LEU A 293 -8.75 8.31 8.53
CA LEU A 293 -8.42 7.01 7.94
C LEU A 293 -7.69 6.08 8.93
N GLY A 294 -7.85 4.78 8.72
CA GLY A 294 -7.02 3.73 9.28
C GLY A 294 -7.23 3.34 10.75
N SER A 295 -6.56 2.24 11.13
CA SER A 295 -6.69 1.50 12.39
C SER A 295 -5.36 0.86 12.82
N ASP A 296 -5.32 0.26 14.00
CA ASP A 296 -4.15 -0.50 14.51
C ASP A 296 -4.04 -1.89 13.87
N ASP A 297 -3.84 -1.94 12.56
CA ASP A 297 -3.71 -3.18 11.80
C ASP A 297 -2.73 -3.00 10.63
N GLY A 298 -1.85 -3.98 10.42
CA GLY A 298 -0.47 -3.80 9.94
C GLY A 298 -0.25 -3.03 8.63
N GLU A 299 -1.23 -2.95 7.73
CA GLU A 299 -1.17 -2.14 6.51
C GLU A 299 -2.18 -0.99 6.49
N SER A 300 -3.14 -1.00 7.42
CA SER A 300 -4.32 -0.15 7.45
C SER A 300 -4.15 1.05 8.37
N TYR A 301 -2.93 1.52 8.67
CA TYR A 301 -2.67 2.63 9.59
C TYR A 301 -3.24 4.00 9.15
N GLY A 302 -3.59 4.17 7.88
CA GLY A 302 -4.20 5.38 7.34
C GLY A 302 -3.75 5.63 5.91
N LEU A 303 -2.57 6.24 5.77
CA LEU A 303 -1.85 6.40 4.50
C LEU A 303 -0.56 5.58 4.55
N THR A 304 -0.48 4.52 3.75
CA THR A 304 0.62 3.56 3.82
C THR A 304 1.38 3.43 2.49
N TRP A 305 2.71 3.47 2.56
CA TRP A 305 3.61 3.00 1.50
C TRP A 305 4.39 1.79 2.02
N ARG A 306 4.28 0.62 1.38
CA ARG A 306 4.91 -0.62 1.87
C ARG A 306 5.56 -1.42 0.75
N ASP A 307 6.87 -1.64 0.82
CA ASP A 307 7.56 -2.64 -0.01
C ASP A 307 8.13 -3.73 0.90
N VAL A 308 7.83 -4.99 0.63
CA VAL A 308 8.25 -6.11 1.49
C VAL A 308 9.40 -6.86 0.83
N ASN A 309 10.49 -7.03 1.58
CA ASN A 309 11.61 -7.85 1.17
C ASN A 309 11.24 -9.33 0.98
N ASP A 310 11.97 -9.98 0.09
CA ASP A 310 11.96 -11.44 0.03
C ASP A 310 12.53 -11.95 1.37
N SER A 311 11.89 -12.98 1.92
CA SER A 311 12.37 -13.70 3.09
C SER A 311 13.83 -14.17 2.99
N ALA A 312 14.34 -14.40 1.78
CA ALA A 312 15.72 -14.77 1.50
C ALA A 312 16.70 -13.57 1.57
N THR A 313 16.21 -12.34 1.38
CA THR A 313 16.98 -11.09 1.43
C THR A 313 16.29 -10.05 2.31
N PRO A 314 16.05 -10.34 3.61
CA PRO A 314 15.18 -9.56 4.48
C PRO A 314 15.68 -8.14 4.77
N ASP A 315 16.97 -7.86 4.53
CA ASP A 315 17.61 -6.57 4.79
C ASP A 315 18.02 -5.83 3.50
N LEU A 316 17.59 -6.30 2.31
CA LEU A 316 17.87 -5.61 1.05
C LEU A 316 17.16 -4.24 1.04
N LEU A 317 17.91 -3.15 0.85
CA LEU A 317 17.32 -1.84 0.63
C LEU A 317 16.71 -1.80 -0.78
N ARG A 318 15.42 -1.52 -0.86
CA ARG A 318 14.66 -1.45 -2.11
C ARG A 318 14.31 0.00 -2.44
N THR A 319 14.24 0.31 -3.73
CA THR A 319 13.95 1.66 -4.23
C THR A 319 12.66 1.77 -5.03
N ARG A 320 11.65 0.94 -4.69
CA ARG A 320 10.46 0.74 -5.53
C ARG A 320 9.27 1.58 -5.07
N VAL A 321 8.71 1.30 -3.88
CA VAL A 321 7.57 2.07 -3.38
C VAL A 321 8.00 3.52 -3.07
N THR A 322 7.27 4.48 -3.63
CA THR A 322 7.65 5.90 -3.53
C THR A 322 6.43 6.83 -3.68
N GLY A 323 6.69 8.14 -3.66
CA GLY A 323 5.69 9.17 -3.84
C GLY A 323 6.03 10.46 -3.13
N GLU A 324 5.04 11.35 -3.06
CA GLU A 324 5.17 12.62 -2.38
C GLU A 324 3.91 13.05 -1.65
N VAL A 325 4.09 13.86 -0.61
CA VAL A 325 3.02 14.59 0.06
C VAL A 325 3.42 16.05 0.09
N VAL A 326 2.64 16.92 -0.55
CA VAL A 326 2.96 18.35 -0.72
C VAL A 326 1.76 19.23 -0.43
N ASN A 327 1.96 20.31 0.35
CA ASN A 327 0.95 21.33 0.67
C ASN A 327 -0.37 20.74 1.18
N SER A 328 -0.33 19.64 1.94
CA SER A 328 -1.52 18.87 2.31
C SER A 328 -1.76 18.85 3.82
N GLN A 329 -3.02 18.60 4.21
CA GLN A 329 -3.46 18.46 5.59
C GLN A 329 -3.80 17.00 5.88
N ILE A 330 -3.09 16.38 6.83
CA ILE A 330 -3.21 14.97 7.16
C ILE A 330 -3.59 14.86 8.64
N HIS A 331 -4.83 14.48 8.93
CA HIS A 331 -5.37 14.62 10.28
C HIS A 331 -6.35 13.55 10.73
N HIS A 332 -6.42 13.29 12.04
CA HIS A 332 -7.34 12.29 12.62
C HIS A 332 -7.21 10.87 12.02
N ASN A 333 -6.16 10.60 11.24
CA ASN A 333 -5.82 9.26 10.82
C ASN A 333 -5.29 8.49 12.03
N TYR A 334 -5.23 7.15 11.96
CA TYR A 334 -4.65 6.39 13.05
C TYR A 334 -3.16 6.76 13.18
N TYR A 335 -2.39 6.57 12.11
CA TYR A 335 -1.14 7.29 11.86
C TYR A 335 -1.37 8.29 10.73
N GLY A 336 -0.77 9.47 10.79
CA GLY A 336 -0.85 10.45 9.71
C GLY A 336 -0.35 9.84 8.40
N ILE A 337 0.90 9.37 8.40
CA ILE A 337 1.47 8.51 7.36
C ILE A 337 2.28 7.38 8.00
N TYR A 338 2.42 6.27 7.28
CA TYR A 338 3.31 5.16 7.59
C TYR A 338 4.08 4.73 6.34
N THR A 339 5.37 4.43 6.49
CA THR A 339 6.16 3.84 5.41
C THR A 339 6.94 2.61 5.87
N PHE A 340 7.12 1.64 4.98
CA PHE A 340 7.94 0.45 5.19
C PHE A 340 8.73 0.19 3.90
N GLN A 341 10.06 0.24 3.97
CA GLN A 341 10.99 0.20 2.82
C GLN A 341 10.63 1.13 1.66
N ALA A 342 10.08 2.31 1.96
CA ALA A 342 9.83 3.32 0.95
C ALA A 342 11.09 4.12 0.66
N SER A 343 11.22 4.60 -0.57
CA SER A 343 12.42 5.30 -1.01
C SER A 343 12.13 6.62 -1.71
N ASN A 344 13.11 7.53 -1.74
CA ASN A 344 13.11 8.71 -2.61
C ASN A 344 11.89 9.64 -2.45
N MET A 345 11.30 9.71 -1.25
CA MET A 345 10.06 10.45 -1.04
C MET A 345 10.26 11.93 -0.72
N LEU A 346 9.29 12.75 -1.11
CA LEU A 346 9.21 14.17 -0.77
C LEU A 346 8.02 14.44 0.17
N PHE A 347 8.29 15.04 1.31
CA PHE A 347 7.28 15.57 2.23
C PHE A 347 7.52 17.05 2.43
N ARG A 348 6.70 17.91 1.83
CA ARG A 348 6.89 19.36 1.88
C ARG A 348 5.65 20.17 2.23
N ASN A 349 5.80 21.11 3.17
CA ASN A 349 4.77 22.10 3.53
C ASN A 349 3.44 21.47 3.96
N ASN A 350 3.47 20.31 4.60
CA ASN A 350 2.27 19.62 5.07
C ASN A 350 1.97 19.93 6.54
N ARG A 351 0.75 19.63 6.97
CA ARG A 351 0.36 19.62 8.38
C ARG A 351 -0.08 18.21 8.78
N PHE A 352 0.60 17.61 9.75
CA PHE A 352 0.26 16.31 10.34
C PHE A 352 -0.28 16.52 11.76
N TYR A 353 -1.61 16.53 11.94
CA TYR A 353 -2.18 16.94 13.23
C TYR A 353 -3.38 16.12 13.70
N GLU A 354 -3.56 16.06 15.01
CA GLU A 354 -4.71 15.37 15.64
C GLU A 354 -4.85 13.90 15.20
N ASN A 355 -3.76 13.28 14.74
CA ASN A 355 -3.73 11.85 14.44
C ASN A 355 -3.72 11.06 15.76
N VAL A 356 -4.34 9.87 15.74
CA VAL A 356 -4.58 9.05 16.94
C VAL A 356 -3.27 8.72 17.64
N ARG A 357 -2.19 8.44 16.88
CA ARG A 357 -0.88 8.13 17.43
C ARG A 357 0.24 8.98 16.83
N TYR A 358 0.72 8.64 15.63
CA TYR A 358 1.88 9.32 15.03
C TYR A 358 1.45 10.30 13.93
N GLY A 359 2.16 11.43 13.80
CA GLY A 359 1.98 12.34 12.67
C GLY A 359 2.70 11.83 11.41
N PHE A 360 4.01 11.59 11.54
CA PHE A 360 4.90 11.14 10.48
C PHE A 360 5.74 9.96 10.98
N ASP A 361 5.47 8.75 10.49
CA ASP A 361 6.10 7.50 10.93
C ASP A 361 6.73 6.67 9.79
N PRO A 362 7.86 7.12 9.21
CA PRO A 362 8.68 6.23 8.42
C PRO A 362 9.30 5.12 9.24
N HIS A 363 9.15 3.91 8.73
CA HIS A 363 9.51 2.68 9.40
C HIS A 363 10.31 1.75 8.48
N ASP A 364 10.99 0.78 9.10
CA ASP A 364 11.70 -0.36 8.49
C ASP A 364 12.38 -0.06 7.16
N PHE A 365 13.63 0.40 7.24
CA PHE A 365 14.51 0.62 6.10
C PHE A 365 13.99 1.58 5.03
N SER A 366 13.05 2.47 5.36
CA SER A 366 12.71 3.57 4.46
C SER A 366 13.92 4.51 4.31
N HIS A 367 14.17 5.07 3.13
CA HIS A 367 15.40 5.84 2.90
C HIS A 367 15.31 6.91 1.81
N ASP A 368 16.26 7.84 1.78
CA ASP A 368 16.35 8.92 0.77
C ASP A 368 15.18 9.91 0.78
N PHE A 369 14.71 10.32 1.96
CA PHE A 369 13.57 11.24 2.08
C PHE A 369 14.01 12.69 2.26
N LEU A 370 13.30 13.61 1.59
CA LEU A 370 13.34 15.03 1.87
C LEU A 370 12.08 15.45 2.63
N VAL A 371 12.25 15.89 3.88
CA VAL A 371 11.18 16.34 4.78
C VAL A 371 11.41 17.81 5.14
N GLU A 372 10.64 18.70 4.53
CA GLU A 372 10.87 20.15 4.60
C GLU A 372 9.61 20.98 4.83
N GLY A 373 9.64 21.90 5.79
CA GLY A 373 8.58 22.90 5.93
C GLY A 373 7.27 22.36 6.51
N ASN A 374 7.27 21.15 7.06
CA ASN A 374 6.07 20.52 7.57
C ASN A 374 5.79 20.93 9.03
N GLU A 375 4.54 20.87 9.47
CA GLU A 375 4.16 21.06 10.88
C GLU A 375 3.57 19.76 11.42
N ALA A 376 3.95 19.35 12.63
CA ALA A 376 3.30 18.22 13.31
C ALA A 376 2.94 18.56 14.76
N TYR A 377 1.64 18.54 15.08
CA TYR A 377 1.13 18.98 16.39
C TYR A 377 -0.13 18.20 16.82
N ASN A 378 -0.40 18.16 18.12
CA ASN A 378 -1.58 17.50 18.71
C ASN A 378 -1.80 16.03 18.32
N ASN A 379 -0.75 15.31 17.88
CA ASN A 379 -0.83 13.86 17.65
C ASN A 379 -0.76 13.12 18.99
N GLY A 380 -1.38 11.95 19.10
CA GLY A 380 -1.46 11.22 20.37
C GLY A 380 -0.12 10.74 20.94
N ALA A 381 0.91 10.63 20.08
CA ALA A 381 2.28 10.30 20.43
C ALA A 381 3.27 11.29 19.76
N HIS A 382 4.19 10.79 18.92
CA HIS A 382 5.21 11.64 18.28
C HIS A 382 4.67 12.39 17.06
N GLY A 383 5.11 13.65 16.88
CA GLY A 383 4.87 14.40 15.65
C GLY A 383 5.65 13.78 14.47
N PHE A 384 6.97 13.65 14.63
CA PHE A 384 7.86 12.95 13.71
C PHE A 384 8.58 11.83 14.46
N ILE A 385 8.56 10.61 13.91
CA ILE A 385 9.32 9.46 14.38
C ILE A 385 9.90 8.74 13.16
N LEU A 386 11.19 8.42 13.21
CA LEU A 386 11.85 7.57 12.21
C LEU A 386 12.34 6.34 12.95
N SER A 387 11.95 5.17 12.48
CA SER A 387 12.17 3.93 13.22
C SER A 387 12.78 2.85 12.33
N ARG A 388 13.67 2.05 12.94
CA ARG A 388 14.23 0.80 12.41
C ARG A 388 14.86 0.92 11.02
N GLY A 389 16.18 1.12 10.99
CA GLY A 389 16.95 1.05 9.74
C GLY A 389 16.69 2.20 8.76
N CYS A 390 15.84 3.17 9.09
CA CYS A 390 15.65 4.35 8.26
C CYS A 390 16.95 5.15 8.09
N ASN A 391 17.32 5.48 6.85
CA ASN A 391 18.60 6.14 6.55
C ASN A 391 18.52 7.17 5.42
N ASN A 392 19.50 8.06 5.33
CA ASN A 392 19.59 9.12 4.33
C ASN A 392 18.39 10.09 4.27
N PHE A 393 17.93 10.56 5.42
CA PHE A 393 16.88 11.58 5.52
C PHE A 393 17.47 12.99 5.60
N VAL A 394 16.79 13.96 4.98
CA VAL A 394 16.99 15.39 5.22
C VAL A 394 15.73 15.96 5.88
N LEU A 395 15.81 16.27 7.17
CA LEU A 395 14.77 16.97 7.93
C LEU A 395 15.20 18.42 8.15
N ARG A 396 14.44 19.39 7.63
CA ARG A 396 14.72 20.81 7.85
C ARG A 396 13.47 21.68 7.90
N ASN A 397 13.49 22.70 8.76
CA ASN A 397 12.42 23.69 8.90
C ASN A 397 11.04 23.06 9.18
N ASN A 398 10.98 22.02 10.03
CA ASN A 398 9.74 21.38 10.45
C ASN A 398 9.38 21.72 11.90
#